data_AF-A0A4Q7E9J5-F1
#
_entry.id   AF-A0A4Q7E9J5-F1
#
_cell.length_a   1.000
_cell.length_b   1.000
_cell.length_c   1.000
_cell.angle_alpha   90.00
_cell.angle_beta   90.00
_cell.angle_gamma   90.00
#
_symmetry.space_group_name_H-M   'P 1'
#
loop_
_entity.id
_entity.type
_entity.pdbx_description
1 polymer ?
#
loop_
_entity_poly.entity_id
_entity_poly.type
_entity_poly.pdbx_seq_one_letter_code
_entity_poly.pdbx_strand_id
1 'polypeptide(L)'
;MNCCCPEPNEANNPTITTGRCPQCHNSGKLVDLITLKSLLTPIALAELNPEQIYRFCSETCCSVVYFSMRGQTFTTTDLTVPVFQKDLDEKIPVCYCFGWTRQQIKTTVEQQGPQSVIASITHHIQAGRCGCEVNNPQGSCCLANVKSWALTTPIVNP
;
A
#
# COMPACT_ATOMS: atom_id res chain seq x y z
N MET A 1 14.55 -18.88 2.50
CA MET A 1 14.35 -18.32 1.16
C MET A 1 14.95 -16.92 1.15
N ASN A 2 16.07 -16.73 0.46
CA ASN A 2 16.79 -15.47 0.43
C ASN A 2 16.17 -14.53 -0.61
N CYS A 3 15.54 -13.44 -0.16
CA CYS A 3 15.36 -12.27 -1.00
C CYS A 3 16.70 -11.56 -1.12
N CYS A 4 17.34 -11.69 -2.29
CA CYS A 4 18.57 -11.00 -2.62
C CYS A 4 18.19 -9.56 -3.02
N CYS A 5 18.53 -8.57 -2.20
CA CYS A 5 18.34 -7.16 -2.54
C CYS A 5 19.68 -6.43 -2.34
N PRO A 6 20.15 -5.66 -3.33
CA PRO A 6 21.34 -4.83 -3.15
C PRO A 6 21.05 -3.66 -2.22
N GLU A 7 22.04 -3.27 -1.41
CA GLU A 7 21.93 -2.14 -0.49
C GLU A 7 21.99 -0.79 -1.23
N PRO A 8 21.28 0.25 -0.76
CA PRO A 8 21.31 1.56 -1.40
C PRO A 8 22.64 2.28 -1.09
N ASN A 9 23.27 2.81 -2.13
CA ASN A 9 24.49 3.62 -2.02
C ASN A 9 24.11 5.08 -1.70
N GLU A 10 24.75 5.66 -0.68
CA GLU A 10 24.49 7.03 -0.23
C GLU A 10 24.97 8.07 -1.26
N ALA A 11 24.09 9.00 -1.64
CA ALA A 11 24.48 10.23 -2.30
C ALA A 11 23.68 11.42 -1.74
N ASN A 12 24.38 12.24 -0.96
CA ASN A 12 23.94 13.52 -0.41
C ASN A 12 23.88 14.62 -1.49
N ASN A 13 22.68 15.14 -1.80
CA ASN A 13 22.39 16.53 -2.17
C ASN A 13 20.86 16.74 -2.31
N PRO A 14 20.21 17.79 -1.77
CA PRO A 14 18.76 17.96 -1.88
C PRO A 14 18.41 18.53 -3.25
N THR A 15 18.60 17.72 -4.29
CA THR A 15 18.00 17.96 -5.59
C THR A 15 16.52 17.60 -5.48
N ILE A 16 15.63 18.49 -5.95
CA ILE A 16 14.18 18.25 -5.99
C ILE A 16 13.95 16.90 -6.65
N THR A 17 13.57 15.88 -5.87
CA THR A 17 13.37 14.54 -6.40
C THR A 17 12.11 14.57 -7.24
N THR A 18 12.27 14.31 -8.53
CA THR A 18 11.27 14.34 -9.60
C THR A 18 10.20 13.26 -9.42
N GLY A 19 9.35 13.38 -8.40
CA GLY A 19 8.28 12.42 -8.13
C GLY A 19 8.73 10.96 -7.94
N ARG A 20 10.03 10.73 -7.74
CA ARG A 20 10.68 9.43 -7.59
C ARG A 20 11.09 9.22 -6.14
N CYS A 21 10.94 8.00 -5.66
CA CYS A 21 11.33 7.59 -4.32
C CYS A 21 12.85 7.80 -4.15
N PRO A 22 13.31 8.44 -3.05
CA PRO A 22 14.74 8.67 -2.84
C PRO A 22 15.53 7.38 -2.61
N GLN A 23 14.88 6.30 -2.16
CA GLN A 23 15.53 5.02 -1.87
C GLN A 23 15.60 4.07 -3.08
N CYS A 24 14.49 3.89 -3.80
CA CYS A 24 14.44 2.92 -4.91
C CYS A 24 14.30 3.56 -6.31
N HIS A 25 14.25 4.89 -6.39
CA HIS A 25 14.17 5.69 -7.61
C HIS A 25 12.94 5.44 -8.51
N ASN A 26 11.99 4.61 -8.07
CA ASN A 26 10.73 4.37 -8.77
C ASN A 26 9.77 5.56 -8.60
N SER A 27 8.96 5.80 -9.62
CA SER A 27 7.93 6.84 -9.60
C SER A 27 6.87 6.53 -8.54
N GLY A 28 6.55 7.52 -7.71
CA GLY A 28 5.50 7.42 -6.70
C GLY A 28 4.18 8.00 -7.17
N LYS A 29 3.08 7.44 -6.66
CA LYS A 29 1.71 7.92 -6.91
C LYS A 29 1.39 9.04 -5.92
N LEU A 30 0.72 10.11 -6.35
CA LEU A 30 0.26 11.14 -5.42
C LEU A 30 -0.67 10.54 -4.36
N VAL A 31 -0.55 11.04 -3.14
CA VAL A 31 -1.39 10.64 -2.00
C VAL A 31 -1.78 11.89 -1.20
N ASP A 32 -3.04 11.93 -0.78
CA ASP A 32 -3.57 13.05 -0.03
C ASP A 32 -3.08 13.03 1.43
N LEU A 33 -2.92 14.22 2.02
CA LEU A 33 -2.45 14.35 3.41
C LEU A 33 -3.34 13.63 4.42
N ILE A 34 -4.65 13.49 4.14
CA ILE A 34 -5.55 12.75 5.02
C ILE A 34 -5.12 11.28 5.19
N THR A 35 -4.58 10.65 4.14
CA THR A 35 -4.08 9.28 4.20
C THR A 35 -2.88 9.18 5.13
N LEU A 36 -1.92 10.09 5.02
CA LEU A 36 -0.76 10.12 5.92
C LEU A 36 -1.22 10.36 7.36
N LYS A 37 -2.04 11.38 7.59
CA LYS A 37 -2.53 11.73 8.93
C LYS A 37 -3.32 10.59 9.61
N SER A 38 -4.02 9.78 8.82
CA SER A 38 -4.82 8.66 9.34
C SER A 38 -3.98 7.43 9.68
N LEU A 39 -2.84 7.25 9.00
CA LEU A 39 -2.08 5.99 9.02
C LEU A 39 -0.70 6.11 9.66
N LEU A 40 -0.15 7.30 9.83
CA LEU A 40 1.11 7.49 10.54
C LEU A 40 0.95 7.18 12.03
N THR A 41 1.98 6.57 12.62
CA THR A 41 2.09 6.45 14.08
C THR A 41 2.15 7.85 14.72
N PRO A 42 1.80 8.00 16.01
CA PRO A 42 1.84 9.32 16.67
C PRO A 42 3.20 10.02 16.58
N ILE A 43 4.30 9.25 16.67
CA ILE A 43 5.67 9.79 16.56
C ILE A 43 5.92 10.30 15.14
N ALA A 44 5.64 9.48 14.11
CA ALA A 44 5.84 9.90 12.73
C ALA A 44 4.91 11.05 12.32
N LEU A 45 3.69 11.09 12.85
CA LEU A 45 2.73 12.17 12.62
C LEU A 45 3.22 13.51 13.17
N ALA A 46 3.92 13.51 14.30
CA ALA A 46 4.50 14.73 14.88
C ALA A 46 5.59 15.36 13.98
N GLU A 47 6.26 14.54 13.17
CA GLU A 47 7.30 14.96 12.23
C GLU A 47 6.75 15.35 10.84
N LEU A 48 5.47 15.06 10.55
CA LEU A 48 4.86 15.34 9.26
C LEU A 48 4.89 16.84 8.92
N ASN A 49 5.45 17.19 7.75
CA ASN A 49 5.37 18.53 7.21
C ASN A 49 4.13 18.67 6.30
N PRO A 50 3.02 19.27 6.75
CA PRO A 50 1.77 19.32 5.99
C PRO A 50 1.81 20.27 4.77
N GLU A 51 2.87 21.06 4.59
CA GLU A 51 3.02 21.94 3.42
C GLU A 51 3.61 21.20 2.20
N GLN A 52 4.08 19.96 2.40
CA GLN A 52 4.70 19.17 1.35
C GLN A 52 3.70 18.28 0.61
N ILE A 53 4.01 18.01 -0.66
CA ILE A 53 3.30 17.04 -1.48
C ILE A 53 3.97 15.68 -1.31
N TYR A 54 3.20 14.69 -0.89
CA TYR A 54 3.67 13.33 -0.68
C TYR A 54 3.24 12.40 -1.81
N ARG A 55 4.04 11.33 -1.96
CA ARG A 55 3.79 10.25 -2.90
C ARG A 55 3.97 8.91 -2.21
N PHE A 56 3.13 7.95 -2.59
CA PHE A 56 3.23 6.55 -2.21
C PHE A 56 4.20 5.80 -3.12
N CYS A 57 5.16 5.09 -2.53
CA CYS A 57 6.08 4.19 -3.21
C CYS A 57 5.53 2.76 -3.18
N SER A 58 5.13 2.22 -4.34
CA SER A 58 4.57 0.88 -4.47
C SER A 58 5.61 -0.23 -4.65
N GLU A 59 6.91 0.10 -4.63
CA GLU A 59 7.98 -0.89 -4.83
C GLU A 59 8.05 -1.88 -3.67
N THR A 60 8.03 -3.18 -3.97
CA THR A 60 7.93 -4.26 -2.98
C THR A 60 9.16 -4.31 -2.09
N CYS A 61 10.36 -4.21 -2.67
CA CYS A 61 11.61 -4.31 -1.92
C CYS A 61 12.10 -2.98 -1.32
N CYS A 62 11.26 -1.95 -1.30
CA CYS A 62 11.61 -0.63 -0.76
C CYS A 62 10.85 -0.39 0.55
N SER A 63 11.55 -0.11 1.65
CA SER A 63 10.91 0.16 2.95
C SER A 63 10.15 1.49 2.99
N VAL A 64 10.50 2.47 2.14
CA VAL A 64 9.81 3.75 2.04
C VAL A 64 8.38 3.55 1.55
N VAL A 65 7.41 4.00 2.33
CA VAL A 65 5.97 4.02 2.01
C VAL A 65 5.59 5.37 1.41
N TYR A 66 5.88 6.46 2.12
CA TYR A 66 5.62 7.82 1.65
C TYR A 66 6.91 8.59 1.51
N PHE A 67 6.99 9.46 0.50
CA PHE A 67 8.09 10.41 0.37
C PHE A 67 7.60 11.73 -0.20
N SER A 68 8.25 12.82 0.20
CA SER A 68 7.99 14.14 -0.34
C SER A 68 8.98 14.52 -1.44
N MET A 69 8.64 15.55 -2.22
CA MET A 69 9.56 16.11 -3.22
C MET A 69 10.83 16.75 -2.61
N ARG A 70 10.80 17.04 -1.30
CA ARG A 70 11.93 17.62 -0.55
C ARG A 70 12.71 16.57 0.26
N GLY A 71 12.41 15.28 0.04
CA GLY A 71 13.20 14.17 0.60
C GLY A 71 12.76 13.66 1.96
N GLN A 72 11.69 14.20 2.58
CA GLN A 72 11.13 13.58 3.79
C GLN A 72 10.55 12.21 3.42
N THR A 73 10.84 11.19 4.21
CA THR A 73 10.35 9.83 4.02
C THR A 73 9.62 9.32 5.24
N PHE A 74 8.67 8.41 5.00
CA PHE A 74 8.05 7.56 6.00
C PHE A 74 8.11 6.13 5.51
N THR A 75 8.49 5.22 6.38
CA THR A 75 8.74 3.80 6.11
C THR A 75 7.63 2.92 6.67
N THR A 76 7.72 1.61 6.46
CA THR A 76 6.76 0.64 6.98
C THR A 76 6.62 0.68 8.51
N THR A 77 7.66 1.09 9.25
CA THR A 77 7.60 1.21 10.72
C THR A 77 6.90 2.47 11.20
N ASP A 78 6.72 3.44 10.30
CA ASP A 78 6.08 4.72 10.61
C ASP A 78 4.56 4.67 10.47
N LEU A 79 4.00 3.54 10.00
CA LEU A 79 2.56 3.34 9.81
C LEU A 79 1.95 2.44 10.90
N THR A 80 0.68 2.70 11.21
CA THR A 80 -0.13 1.90 12.15
C THR A 80 -0.70 0.62 11.54
N VAL A 81 -0.59 0.46 10.22
CA VAL A 81 -1.06 -0.71 9.47
C VAL A 81 0.03 -1.23 8.54
N PRO A 82 0.08 -2.55 8.27
CA PRO A 82 1.00 -3.09 7.27
C PRO A 82 0.60 -2.65 5.85
N VAL A 83 1.57 -2.63 4.93
CA VAL A 83 1.38 -2.15 3.56
C VAL A 83 1.36 -3.32 2.58
N PHE A 84 0.25 -3.50 1.86
CA PHE A 84 0.02 -4.61 0.92
C PHE A 84 1.19 -4.85 -0.03
N GLN A 85 1.76 -3.79 -0.61
CA GLN A 85 2.86 -3.90 -1.57
C GLN A 85 4.17 -4.34 -0.93
N LYS A 86 4.36 -4.13 0.38
CA LYS A 86 5.66 -4.28 1.05
C LYS A 86 5.72 -5.46 2.01
N ASP A 87 4.57 -6.00 2.37
CA ASP A 87 4.45 -7.19 3.20
C ASP A 87 3.69 -8.28 2.45
N LEU A 88 4.36 -9.42 2.27
CA LEU A 88 3.88 -10.56 1.49
C LEU A 88 3.18 -11.62 2.36
N ASP A 89 3.07 -11.40 3.68
CA ASP A 89 2.40 -12.34 4.59
C ASP A 89 0.90 -12.51 4.23
N GLU A 90 0.37 -13.72 4.41
CA GLU A 90 -1.01 -14.06 4.03
C GLU A 90 -2.07 -13.27 4.83
N LYS A 91 -1.73 -12.77 6.02
CA LYS A 91 -2.63 -12.00 6.88
C LYS A 91 -2.72 -10.52 6.48
N ILE A 92 -1.91 -10.06 5.53
CA ILE A 92 -1.90 -8.66 5.13
C ILE A 92 -3.19 -8.29 4.38
N PRO A 93 -3.86 -7.21 4.76
CA PRO A 93 -5.04 -6.71 4.06
C PRO A 93 -4.69 -6.28 2.64
N VAL A 94 -5.53 -6.70 1.69
CA VAL A 94 -5.60 -6.16 0.34
C VAL A 94 -6.69 -5.08 0.25
N CYS A 95 -7.84 -5.31 0.91
CA CYS A 95 -8.88 -4.31 1.11
C CYS A 95 -8.91 -3.89 2.59
N TYR A 96 -8.44 -2.68 2.85
CA TYR A 96 -8.35 -2.15 4.21
C TYR A 96 -9.71 -1.74 4.80
N CYS A 97 -10.67 -1.31 3.97
CA CYS A 97 -11.98 -0.86 4.47
C CYS A 97 -12.83 -2.01 5.02
N PHE A 98 -12.69 -3.22 4.46
CA PHE A 98 -13.52 -4.38 4.82
C PHE A 98 -12.68 -5.57 5.32
N GLY A 99 -11.39 -5.34 5.59
CA GLY A 99 -10.51 -6.32 6.21
C GLY A 99 -10.14 -7.53 5.37
N TRP A 100 -10.35 -7.53 4.04
CA TRP A 100 -10.00 -8.68 3.21
C TRP A 100 -8.50 -8.88 3.14
N THR A 101 -8.00 -9.95 3.74
CA THR A 101 -6.60 -10.38 3.70
C THR A 101 -6.27 -11.20 2.46
N ARG A 102 -4.98 -11.36 2.14
CA ARG A 102 -4.54 -12.27 1.06
C ARG A 102 -5.11 -13.67 1.24
N GLN A 103 -5.08 -14.19 2.47
CA GLN A 103 -5.59 -15.51 2.83
C GLN A 103 -7.09 -15.62 2.59
N GLN A 104 -7.88 -14.68 3.09
CA GLN A 104 -9.34 -14.71 2.94
C GLN A 104 -9.75 -14.64 1.46
N ILE A 105 -9.06 -13.80 0.67
CA ILE A 105 -9.30 -13.73 -0.77
C ILE A 105 -8.98 -15.07 -1.42
N LYS A 106 -7.82 -15.66 -1.11
CA LYS A 106 -7.41 -16.96 -1.67
C LYS A 106 -8.40 -18.06 -1.34
N THR A 107 -8.75 -18.24 -0.07
CA THR A 107 -9.73 -19.25 0.36
C THR A 107 -11.10 -19.05 -0.31
N THR A 108 -11.55 -17.80 -0.46
CA THR A 108 -12.83 -17.52 -1.11
C THR A 108 -12.78 -17.77 -2.62
N VAL A 109 -11.65 -17.46 -3.27
CA VAL A 109 -11.41 -17.76 -4.69
C VAL A 109 -11.46 -19.28 -4.92
N GLU A 110 -10.82 -20.07 -4.06
CA GLU A 110 -10.82 -21.53 -4.15
C GLU A 110 -12.23 -22.13 -3.97
N GLN A 111 -13.05 -21.56 -3.09
CA GLN A 111 -14.39 -22.09 -2.77
C GLN A 111 -15.50 -21.59 -3.70
N GLN A 112 -15.45 -20.32 -4.12
CA GLN A 112 -16.58 -19.60 -4.74
C GLN A 112 -16.17 -18.88 -6.04
N GLY A 113 -14.91 -19.00 -6.45
CA GLY A 113 -14.35 -18.29 -7.60
C GLY A 113 -14.05 -16.81 -7.33
N PRO A 114 -13.18 -16.18 -8.13
CA PRO A 114 -12.70 -14.81 -7.89
C PRO A 114 -13.80 -13.74 -7.95
N GLN A 115 -14.88 -13.99 -8.68
CA GLN A 115 -15.99 -13.02 -8.80
C GLN A 115 -16.73 -12.81 -7.49
N SER A 116 -16.74 -13.79 -6.58
CA SER A 116 -17.42 -13.66 -5.27
C SER A 116 -16.83 -12.51 -4.43
N VAL A 117 -15.50 -12.47 -4.28
CA VAL A 117 -14.78 -11.42 -3.54
C VAL A 117 -14.91 -10.07 -4.24
N ILE A 118 -14.72 -10.05 -5.57
CA ILE A 118 -14.78 -8.83 -6.37
C ILE A 118 -16.17 -8.20 -6.28
N ALA A 119 -17.23 -9.00 -6.41
CA ALA A 119 -18.61 -8.53 -6.32
C ALA A 119 -18.96 -8.03 -4.91
N SER A 120 -18.54 -8.75 -3.86
CA SER A 120 -18.75 -8.34 -2.47
C SER A 120 -18.14 -6.95 -2.17
N ILE A 121 -16.87 -6.75 -2.53
CA ILE A 121 -16.20 -5.46 -2.31
C ILE A 121 -16.81 -4.36 -3.19
N THR A 122 -17.15 -4.67 -4.44
CA THR A 122 -17.82 -3.73 -5.35
C THR A 122 -19.17 -3.26 -4.79
N HIS A 123 -19.96 -4.17 -4.23
CA HIS A 123 -21.24 -3.84 -3.60
C HIS A 123 -21.05 -2.85 -2.44
N HIS A 124 -20.08 -3.06 -1.57
CA HIS A 124 -19.81 -2.13 -0.47
C HIS A 124 -19.30 -0.77 -0.93
N ILE A 125 -18.50 -0.71 -2.00
CA ILE A 125 -18.07 0.55 -2.63
C ILE A 125 -19.28 1.30 -3.18
N GLN A 126 -20.17 0.64 -3.92
CA GLN A 126 -21.38 1.24 -4.48
C GLN A 126 -22.34 1.74 -3.39
N ALA A 127 -22.36 1.07 -2.24
CA ALA A 127 -23.12 1.48 -1.07
C ALA A 127 -22.46 2.64 -0.28
N GLY A 128 -21.35 3.21 -0.74
CA GLY A 128 -20.67 4.33 -0.10
C GLY A 128 -20.01 3.98 1.25
N ARG A 129 -19.71 2.69 1.51
CA ARG A 129 -19.19 2.23 2.80
C ARG A 129 -17.67 2.27 2.92
N CYS A 130 -16.96 2.53 1.82
CA CYS A 130 -15.49 2.57 1.85
C CYS A 130 -14.97 3.96 2.26
N GLY A 131 -13.86 3.98 2.98
CA GLY A 131 -13.03 5.18 3.20
C GLY A 131 -11.58 4.84 2.87
N CYS A 132 -11.25 4.73 1.58
CA CYS A 132 -9.92 4.26 1.15
C CYS A 132 -8.84 5.30 1.45
N GLU A 133 -9.20 6.58 1.39
CA GLU A 133 -8.37 7.73 1.70
C GLU A 133 -7.93 7.79 3.17
N VAL A 134 -8.63 7.09 4.08
CA VAL A 134 -8.24 7.00 5.50
C VAL A 134 -7.68 5.62 5.88
N ASN A 135 -8.14 4.54 5.23
CA ASN A 135 -7.79 3.18 5.64
C ASN A 135 -6.68 2.54 4.81
N ASN A 136 -6.51 2.92 3.53
CA ASN A 136 -5.58 2.27 2.62
C ASN A 136 -4.28 3.09 2.49
N PRO A 137 -3.08 2.53 2.76
CA PRO A 137 -1.82 3.22 2.55
C PRO A 137 -1.61 3.78 1.13
N GLN A 138 -2.27 3.19 0.11
CA GLN A 138 -2.22 3.73 -1.25
C GLN A 138 -3.09 4.99 -1.47
N GLY A 139 -3.90 5.38 -0.48
CA GLY A 139 -4.84 6.51 -0.55
C GLY A 139 -5.92 6.38 -1.63
N SER A 140 -6.10 5.20 -2.21
CA SER A 140 -6.97 4.98 -3.38
C SER A 140 -7.68 3.62 -3.30
N CYS A 141 -8.69 3.43 -4.16
CA CYS A 141 -9.52 2.23 -4.13
C CYS A 141 -8.70 0.93 -4.24
N CYS A 142 -8.92 0.00 -3.29
CA CYS A 142 -8.24 -1.28 -3.23
C CYS A 142 -8.59 -2.25 -4.38
N LEU A 143 -9.67 -1.98 -5.14
CA LEU A 143 -10.25 -2.94 -6.07
C LEU A 143 -9.29 -3.41 -7.16
N ALA A 144 -8.35 -2.56 -7.61
CA ALA A 144 -7.32 -2.95 -8.56
C ALA A 144 -6.38 -4.02 -7.97
N ASN A 145 -5.94 -3.84 -6.71
CA ASN A 145 -5.09 -4.80 -6.01
C ASN A 145 -5.84 -6.10 -5.71
N VAL A 146 -7.11 -6.00 -5.32
CA VAL A 146 -8.00 -7.17 -5.12
C VAL A 146 -8.15 -7.96 -6.40
N LYS A 147 -8.47 -7.32 -7.53
CA LYS A 147 -8.60 -8.00 -8.83
C LYS A 147 -7.30 -8.68 -9.23
N SER A 148 -6.17 -7.98 -9.08
CA SER A 148 -4.85 -8.55 -9.37
C SER A 148 -4.58 -9.79 -8.53
N TRP A 149 -4.82 -9.74 -7.22
CA TRP A 149 -4.60 -10.89 -6.33
C TRP A 149 -5.57 -12.05 -6.61
N ALA A 150 -6.87 -11.76 -6.70
CA ALA A 150 -7.91 -12.78 -6.89
C ALA A 150 -7.80 -13.53 -8.22
N LEU A 151 -7.41 -12.84 -9.30
CA LEU A 151 -7.32 -13.44 -10.64
C LEU A 151 -5.99 -14.16 -10.91
N THR A 152 -4.95 -13.90 -10.11
CA THR A 152 -3.64 -14.57 -10.23
C THR A 152 -3.43 -15.68 -9.21
N THR A 153 -4.35 -15.82 -8.25
CA THR A 153 -4.32 -16.92 -7.28
C THR A 153 -4.58 -18.24 -8.01
N PRO A 154 -3.66 -19.23 -7.95
CA PRO A 154 -3.88 -20.53 -8.57
C PRO A 154 -5.08 -21.23 -7.91
N ILE A 155 -6.04 -21.66 -8.72
CA ILE A 155 -7.11 -22.56 -8.26
C ILE A 155 -6.51 -23.95 -8.24
N VAL A 156 -6.17 -24.46 -7.05
CA VAL A 156 -5.80 -25.86 -6.89
C VAL A 156 -7.12 -26.64 -6.83
N ASN A 157 -7.51 -27.26 -7.94
CA ASN A 157 -8.61 -28.22 -7.91
C ASN A 157 -8.15 -29.45 -7.10
N PRO A 158 -8.94 -29.95 -6.14
CA PRO A 158 -8.64 -31.19 -5.43
C PRO A 158 -8.63 -32.40 -6.36
#